data_AF-A0A7I8KX13-F1
#
_entry.id   AF-A0A7I8KX13-F1
#
_cell.length_a   1.000
_cell.length_b   1.000
_cell.length_c   1.000
_cell.angle_alpha   90.00
_cell.angle_beta   90.00
_cell.angle_gamma   90.00
#
_symmetry.space_group_name_H-M   'P 1'
#
loop_
_entity.id
_entity.type
_entity.pdbx_description
1 polymer ?
#
loop_
_entity_poly.entity_id
_entity_poly.type
_entity_poly.pdbx_seq_one_letter_code
_entity_poly.pdbx_strand_id
1 'polypeptide(L)'
;MLLPLGRPTALSPLLRAPPSPRLLMSSLCTLLPSSGRVLGPSRPRGVVLCARAEREEVGRGPLPLPSVSENKSFAVATGELFLGLSSLLIKRTARVSPVLTREEEIAPTDKPVEDIAAQEVIWEQRLADVEAEKKRKVTSPGFSFSAAGLLFPYHLGVSQFLLEKGYIKETTPLAGSSAGAIVCAVIASGSSMQDALKFTKILAEDCRIKGTAFRLGAVLRDVLEEFLPDDVHIRSNGRIRVAVTQLLWRPKGLLVDQFDSKEDLINAVLTSSFIPGYLAPRPATLFRNRLCIDGGLTLFMPPTSASATVRICAFPASRLGLTGIGISPDCNPADRASPRQLFSWALEPADDHILDELFELGYLDAGVWAEQNPVESIAS
;
A
#
# COMPACT_ATOMS: atom_id res chain seq x y z
N MET A 1 -8.54 55.40 44.26
CA MET A 1 -8.06 54.55 45.37
C MET A 1 -7.57 53.24 44.75
N LEU A 2 -6.29 53.10 44.37
CA LEU A 2 -5.12 52.80 45.22
C LEU A 2 -5.23 51.43 45.94
N LEU A 3 -4.73 50.37 45.27
CA LEU A 3 -3.69 49.37 45.64
C LEU A 3 -3.57 48.88 47.11
N PRO A 4 -3.06 47.64 47.40
CA PRO A 4 -1.83 47.04 46.83
C PRO A 4 -1.92 45.54 46.45
N LEU A 5 -1.20 45.04 45.44
CA LEU A 5 0.25 44.72 45.36
C LEU A 5 0.73 43.68 46.40
N GLY A 6 0.84 42.43 45.95
CA GLY A 6 1.70 41.38 46.52
C GLY A 6 2.63 40.84 45.42
N ARG A 7 3.93 41.04 45.59
CA ARG A 7 5.02 40.70 44.66
C ARG A 7 5.48 39.23 44.76
N PRO A 8 6.31 38.75 43.80
CA PRO A 8 6.50 37.35 43.47
C PRO A 8 7.72 36.71 44.16
N THR A 9 7.70 35.38 44.32
CA THR A 9 8.90 34.58 44.58
C THR A 9 9.32 33.84 43.32
N ALA A 10 10.45 34.26 42.77
CA ALA A 10 11.24 33.55 41.79
C ALA A 10 11.85 32.27 42.40
N LEU A 11 12.01 31.23 41.60
CA LEU A 11 13.11 30.24 41.67
C LEU A 11 13.00 29.30 40.45
N SER A 12 13.95 29.45 39.53
CA SER A 12 14.34 28.47 38.49
C SER A 12 15.87 28.38 38.53
N PRO A 13 16.53 27.44 37.84
CA PRO A 13 16.43 25.99 37.96
C PRO A 13 17.82 25.36 38.21
N LEU A 14 17.91 24.21 38.88
CA LEU A 14 19.15 23.43 38.92
C LEU A 14 19.09 22.30 37.88
N LEU A 15 19.81 22.52 36.78
CA LEU A 15 20.20 21.51 35.80
C LEU A 15 20.92 20.34 36.49
N ARG A 16 20.48 19.11 36.19
CA ARG A 16 21.30 17.91 36.38
C ARG A 16 21.28 17.10 35.09
N ALA A 17 22.40 17.11 34.38
CA ALA A 17 22.64 16.30 33.19
C ALA A 17 22.76 14.82 33.57
N PRO A 18 22.24 13.87 32.76
CA PRO A 18 22.49 12.45 32.93
C PRO A 18 23.85 12.04 32.31
N PRO A 19 24.57 11.07 32.89
CA PRO A 19 25.82 10.58 32.33
C PRO A 19 25.57 9.58 31.20
N SER A 20 26.41 9.65 30.17
CA SER A 20 26.52 8.67 29.10
C SER A 20 27.18 7.37 29.58
N PRO A 21 26.87 6.24 28.94
CA PRO A 21 27.86 5.16 28.87
C PRO A 21 28.00 4.61 27.44
N ARG A 22 29.21 4.76 26.88
CA ARG A 22 29.72 3.89 25.81
C ARG A 22 30.88 3.07 26.36
N LEU A 23 30.83 1.77 26.01
CA LEU A 23 31.91 0.78 25.90
C LEU A 23 32.59 0.31 27.19
N LEU A 24 32.39 -0.98 27.52
CA LEU A 24 33.46 -1.98 27.47
C LEU A 24 32.95 -3.43 27.67
N MET A 25 33.69 -4.37 27.08
CA MET A 25 33.72 -5.84 27.30
C MET A 25 32.64 -6.65 26.57
N SER A 26 32.92 -7.44 25.53
CA SER A 26 34.02 -8.38 25.24
C SER A 26 34.19 -9.47 26.30
N SER A 27 33.47 -10.57 26.14
CA SER A 27 33.94 -11.96 26.33
C SER A 27 32.77 -12.91 26.33
N LEU A 28 32.88 -13.98 25.52
CA LEU A 28 32.32 -15.33 25.67
C LEU A 28 31.83 -15.88 24.33
N CYS A 29 32.75 -16.50 23.58
CA CYS A 29 32.50 -17.74 22.85
C CYS A 29 33.83 -18.26 22.28
N THR A 30 34.70 -18.71 23.18
CA THR A 30 35.63 -19.81 22.91
C THR A 30 34.83 -21.11 22.94
N LEU A 31 34.89 -21.91 21.87
CA LEU A 31 34.91 -23.38 21.86
C LEU A 31 34.88 -23.86 20.41
N LEU A 32 36.06 -23.94 19.80
CA LEU A 32 36.37 -24.82 18.66
C LEU A 32 37.38 -25.86 19.17
N PRO A 33 37.25 -27.15 18.87
CA PRO A 33 38.37 -28.06 18.91
C PRO A 33 39.16 -27.95 17.60
N SER A 34 40.46 -27.72 17.77
CA SER A 34 41.49 -27.80 16.75
C SER A 34 41.83 -29.27 16.44
N SER A 35 42.11 -29.56 15.19
CA SER A 35 43.06 -30.61 14.79
C SER A 35 43.66 -30.20 13.46
N GLY A 36 44.92 -29.75 13.54
CA GLY A 36 45.70 -29.36 12.37
C GLY A 36 46.27 -30.57 11.64
N ARG A 37 46.55 -30.36 10.35
CA ARG A 37 47.77 -30.86 9.70
C ARG A 37 48.03 -30.01 8.45
N VAL A 38 49.16 -29.32 8.50
CA VAL A 38 49.82 -28.61 7.40
C VAL A 38 50.64 -29.63 6.63
N LEU A 39 50.57 -29.60 5.29
CA LEU A 39 51.63 -30.05 4.37
C LEU A 39 51.46 -29.27 3.05
N GLY A 40 52.59 -28.79 2.53
CA GLY A 40 52.73 -27.73 1.54
C GLY A 40 52.39 -28.06 0.07
N PRO A 41 52.77 -27.16 -0.86
CA PRO A 41 52.09 -26.98 -2.14
C PRO A 41 52.74 -27.77 -3.29
N SER A 42 51.92 -28.21 -4.25
CA SER A 42 52.39 -28.75 -5.53
C SER A 42 51.52 -28.24 -6.69
N ARG A 43 52.10 -27.34 -7.50
CA ARG A 43 51.73 -27.07 -8.91
C ARG A 43 51.94 -28.35 -9.75
N PRO A 44 51.22 -28.54 -10.88
CA PRO A 44 51.82 -28.15 -12.16
C PRO A 44 50.86 -27.69 -13.28
N ARG A 45 51.44 -26.86 -14.18
CA ARG A 45 51.32 -26.80 -15.66
C ARG A 45 49.91 -26.68 -16.28
N GLY A 46 49.55 -25.65 -17.04
CA GLY A 46 50.34 -24.86 -17.97
C GLY A 46 50.51 -25.60 -19.30
N VAL A 47 49.53 -25.50 -20.20
CA VAL A 47 49.67 -25.88 -21.61
C VAL A 47 49.26 -24.68 -22.45
N VAL A 48 50.25 -24.12 -23.14
CA VAL A 48 50.14 -23.17 -24.24
C VAL A 48 50.21 -23.99 -25.52
N LEU A 49 49.34 -23.72 -26.50
CA LEU A 49 49.62 -24.03 -27.90
C LEU A 49 49.11 -22.90 -28.79
N CYS A 50 50.01 -22.36 -29.61
CA CYS A 50 49.78 -21.33 -30.61
C CYS A 50 49.20 -21.90 -31.92
N ALA A 51 48.27 -21.12 -32.49
CA ALA A 51 47.99 -20.78 -33.90
C ALA A 51 48.41 -21.73 -35.06
N ARG A 52 47.46 -21.99 -35.99
CA ARG A 52 47.53 -21.52 -37.40
C ARG A 52 46.23 -21.68 -38.22
N ALA A 53 45.83 -20.56 -38.83
CA ALA A 53 45.13 -20.22 -40.09
C ALA A 53 44.27 -21.19 -40.95
N GLU A 54 43.19 -20.56 -41.47
CA GLU A 54 42.51 -20.67 -42.79
C GLU A 54 41.47 -21.77 -43.09
N ARG A 55 40.18 -21.36 -43.23
CA ARG A 55 39.45 -21.23 -44.52
C ARG A 55 37.99 -20.75 -44.32
N GLU A 56 37.51 -19.95 -45.28
CA GLU A 56 36.14 -19.47 -45.45
C GLU A 56 35.15 -20.59 -45.82
N GLU A 57 33.91 -20.55 -45.32
CA GLU A 57 32.68 -20.30 -46.12
C GLU A 57 31.36 -20.63 -45.39
N VAL A 58 30.34 -19.81 -45.72
CA VAL A 58 28.87 -20.05 -45.74
C VAL A 58 28.07 -20.03 -44.41
N GLY A 59 27.50 -18.84 -44.16
CA GLY A 59 26.12 -18.55 -43.73
C GLY A 59 25.32 -19.55 -42.90
N ARG A 60 25.15 -19.25 -41.61
CA ARG A 60 23.93 -19.46 -40.83
C ARG A 60 23.76 -18.30 -39.84
N GLY A 61 22.60 -17.65 -39.86
CA GLY A 61 22.28 -16.55 -38.94
C GLY A 61 22.34 -16.98 -37.46
N PRO A 62 22.45 -16.01 -36.52
CA PRO A 62 22.62 -16.34 -35.12
C PRO A 62 21.38 -17.07 -34.59
N LEU A 63 21.59 -18.25 -34.00
CA LEU A 63 20.61 -18.90 -33.14
C LEU A 63 20.34 -17.98 -31.95
N PRO A 64 19.08 -17.81 -31.50
CA PRO A 64 18.79 -17.00 -30.34
C PRO A 64 19.45 -17.64 -29.11
N LEU A 65 20.25 -16.84 -28.41
CA LEU A 65 20.79 -17.20 -27.10
C LEU A 65 19.63 -17.64 -26.19
N PRO A 66 19.81 -18.70 -25.36
CA PRO A 66 18.82 -19.02 -24.35
C PRO A 66 18.62 -17.78 -23.48
N SER A 67 17.37 -17.34 -23.36
CA SER A 67 16.97 -16.23 -22.51
C SER A 67 17.61 -16.40 -21.14
N VAL A 68 18.42 -15.43 -20.73
CA VAL A 68 18.85 -15.30 -19.34
C VAL A 68 17.56 -15.30 -18.52
N SER A 69 17.32 -16.36 -17.76
CA SER A 69 16.30 -16.34 -16.73
C SER A 69 16.74 -15.28 -15.74
N GLU A 70 16.15 -14.09 -15.83
CA GLU A 70 16.31 -13.07 -14.80
C GLU A 70 15.92 -13.71 -13.47
N ASN A 71 16.90 -13.87 -12.58
CA ASN A 71 16.65 -14.30 -11.22
C ASN A 71 15.87 -13.18 -10.53
N LYS A 72 14.54 -13.25 -10.59
CA LYS A 72 13.67 -12.34 -9.84
C LYS A 72 14.04 -12.39 -8.36
N SER A 73 14.10 -11.23 -7.71
CA SER A 73 14.38 -11.18 -6.27
C SER A 73 13.28 -11.91 -5.49
N PHE A 74 13.65 -12.54 -4.36
CA PHE A 74 12.68 -13.23 -3.48
C PHE A 74 11.53 -12.33 -3.04
N ALA A 75 11.81 -11.04 -2.84
CA ALA A 75 10.82 -10.03 -2.48
C ALA A 75 9.77 -9.82 -3.58
N VAL A 76 10.22 -9.72 -4.84
CA VAL A 76 9.32 -9.60 -6.01
C VAL A 76 8.51 -10.86 -6.19
N ALA A 77 9.11 -12.05 -6.07
CA ALA A 77 8.38 -13.31 -6.16
C ALA A 77 7.28 -13.44 -5.08
N THR A 78 7.57 -12.98 -3.86
CA THR A 78 6.58 -12.98 -2.77
C THR A 78 5.47 -11.95 -3.00
N GLY A 79 5.82 -10.76 -3.52
CA GLY A 79 4.85 -9.74 -3.91
C GLY A 79 3.91 -10.20 -5.04
N GLU A 80 4.44 -10.85 -6.07
CA GLU A 80 3.63 -11.44 -7.16
C GLU A 80 2.67 -12.50 -6.63
N LEU A 81 3.14 -13.39 -5.75
CA LEU A 81 2.30 -14.40 -5.10
C LEU A 81 1.18 -13.76 -4.28
N PHE A 82 1.50 -12.73 -3.50
CA PHE A 82 0.53 -12.00 -2.69
C PHE A 82 -0.57 -11.38 -3.56
N LEU A 83 -0.19 -10.63 -4.61
CA LEU A 83 -1.14 -10.03 -5.54
C LEU A 83 -2.01 -11.07 -6.25
N GLY A 84 -1.42 -12.21 -6.61
CA GLY A 84 -2.16 -13.35 -7.18
C GLY A 84 -3.21 -13.93 -6.22
N LEU A 85 -2.85 -14.11 -4.94
CA LEU A 85 -3.77 -14.58 -3.90
C LEU A 85 -4.88 -13.57 -3.62
N SER A 86 -4.55 -12.28 -3.55
CA SER A 86 -5.52 -11.19 -3.42
C SER A 86 -6.51 -11.19 -4.58
N SER A 87 -6.03 -11.30 -5.83
CA SER A 87 -6.89 -11.42 -7.02
C SER A 87 -7.85 -12.62 -6.94
N LEU A 88 -7.37 -13.77 -6.47
CA LEU A 88 -8.21 -14.96 -6.31
C LEU A 88 -9.30 -14.78 -5.24
N LEU A 89 -8.96 -14.15 -4.12
CA LEU A 89 -9.91 -13.83 -3.06
C LEU A 89 -10.97 -12.83 -3.54
N ILE A 90 -10.56 -11.79 -4.27
CA ILE A 90 -11.51 -10.82 -4.83
C ILE A 90 -12.46 -11.46 -5.85
N LYS A 91 -11.95 -12.36 -6.71
CA LYS A 91 -12.80 -13.11 -7.66
C LYS A 91 -13.82 -14.01 -6.97
N ARG A 92 -13.49 -14.54 -5.79
CA ARG A 92 -14.45 -15.30 -4.97
C ARG A 92 -15.52 -14.39 -4.39
N THR A 93 -15.18 -13.22 -3.85
CA THR A 93 -16.16 -12.28 -3.31
C THR A 93 -17.04 -11.65 -4.39
N ALA A 94 -16.50 -11.36 -5.58
CA ALA A 94 -17.25 -10.78 -6.69
C ALA A 94 -18.32 -11.73 -7.27
N ARG A 95 -18.13 -13.06 -7.15
CA ARG A 95 -19.14 -14.06 -7.54
C ARG A 95 -20.33 -14.14 -6.58
N VAL A 96 -20.20 -13.62 -5.37
CA VAL A 96 -21.22 -13.74 -4.30
C VAL A 96 -22.16 -12.54 -4.24
N SER A 97 -21.91 -11.46 -5.03
CA SER A 97 -22.78 -10.28 -5.04
C SER A 97 -23.41 -10.02 -6.42
N PRO A 98 -24.70 -10.36 -6.56
CA PRO A 98 -25.66 -9.46 -7.18
C PRO A 98 -26.91 -9.33 -6.30
N VAL A 99 -27.16 -8.16 -5.74
CA VAL A 99 -28.42 -7.78 -5.08
C VAL A 99 -28.76 -6.39 -5.65
N LEU A 100 -29.65 -6.26 -6.63
CA LEU A 100 -31.13 -6.23 -6.63
C LEU A 100 -31.56 -6.17 -8.13
N THR A 101 -32.70 -6.58 -8.67
CA THR A 101 -34.07 -6.92 -8.25
C THR A 101 -34.64 -7.91 -9.29
N ARG A 102 -35.35 -8.97 -8.89
CA ARG A 102 -36.58 -9.41 -9.58
C ARG A 102 -37.33 -10.44 -8.73
N GLU A 103 -38.60 -10.18 -8.49
CA GLU A 103 -39.58 -11.14 -7.98
C GLU A 103 -39.77 -12.25 -9.02
N GLU A 104 -39.71 -13.51 -8.60
CA GLU A 104 -40.54 -14.61 -9.09
C GLU A 104 -40.34 -15.85 -8.20
N GLU A 105 -41.47 -16.44 -7.78
CA GLU A 105 -41.58 -17.68 -7.01
C GLU A 105 -41.01 -18.88 -7.78
N ILE A 106 -40.42 -19.86 -7.08
CA ILE A 106 -40.58 -21.32 -7.29
C ILE A 106 -40.04 -22.08 -6.06
N ALA A 107 -40.76 -23.14 -5.69
CA ALA A 107 -40.74 -23.98 -4.49
C ALA A 107 -39.45 -24.82 -4.23
N PRO A 108 -39.30 -25.46 -3.04
CA PRO A 108 -38.00 -25.80 -2.47
C PRO A 108 -37.50 -27.19 -2.88
N THR A 109 -36.18 -27.33 -3.02
CA THR A 109 -35.49 -28.63 -3.01
C THR A 109 -34.42 -28.64 -1.93
N ASP A 110 -34.63 -29.50 -0.94
CA ASP A 110 -33.75 -29.77 0.20
C ASP A 110 -32.41 -30.37 -0.25
N LYS A 111 -31.32 -29.61 -0.07
CA LYS A 111 -29.99 -30.12 0.28
C LYS A 111 -29.28 -29.10 1.18
N PRO A 112 -28.64 -29.51 2.29
CA PRO A 112 -27.91 -28.59 3.14
C PRO A 112 -26.61 -28.23 2.41
N VAL A 113 -26.61 -27.09 1.73
CA VAL A 113 -25.36 -26.44 1.32
C VAL A 113 -24.87 -25.71 2.55
N GLU A 114 -23.77 -26.18 3.13
CA GLU A 114 -23.09 -25.48 4.22
C GLU A 114 -22.85 -24.02 3.80
N ASP A 115 -23.51 -23.12 4.53
CA ASP A 115 -23.53 -21.68 4.33
C ASP A 115 -22.14 -21.13 4.66
N ILE A 116 -21.27 -20.99 3.65
CA ILE A 116 -19.97 -20.33 3.79
C ILE A 116 -20.24 -18.83 3.84
N ALA A 117 -20.51 -18.39 5.06
CA ALA A 117 -20.73 -17.04 5.54
C ALA A 117 -20.06 -15.93 4.71
N ALA A 118 -20.87 -14.89 4.43
CA ALA A 118 -20.41 -13.53 4.19
C ALA A 118 -19.21 -13.22 5.11
N GLN A 119 -18.07 -12.94 4.49
CA GLN A 119 -16.80 -12.83 5.20
C GLN A 119 -16.91 -11.67 6.20
N GLU A 120 -16.94 -12.02 7.49
CA GLU A 120 -17.24 -11.14 8.61
C GLU A 120 -16.15 -10.05 8.73
N VAL A 121 -16.46 -8.85 8.23
CA VAL A 121 -15.62 -7.65 8.41
C VAL A 121 -15.68 -7.27 9.87
N ILE A 122 -14.54 -7.29 10.56
CA ILE A 122 -14.45 -6.83 11.94
C ILE A 122 -14.28 -5.31 11.91
N TRP A 123 -15.24 -4.62 12.50
CA TRP A 123 -15.15 -3.18 12.78
C TRP A 123 -14.40 -2.97 14.08
N GLU A 124 -13.32 -2.20 14.06
CA GLU A 124 -12.63 -1.78 15.28
C GLU A 124 -13.24 -0.49 15.85
N GLN A 125 -14.56 -0.42 15.93
CA GLN A 125 -15.26 0.75 16.45
C GLN A 125 -15.62 0.54 17.92
N ARG A 126 -15.17 1.45 18.79
CA ARG A 126 -15.72 1.55 20.15
C ARG A 126 -17.16 2.05 20.04
N LEU A 127 -18.02 1.77 21.03
CA LEU A 127 -19.41 2.26 21.02
C LEU A 127 -19.50 3.79 20.87
N ALA A 128 -18.55 4.52 21.44
CA ALA A 128 -18.43 5.97 21.28
C ALA A 128 -18.13 6.39 19.83
N ASP A 129 -17.37 5.58 19.08
CA ASP A 129 -16.99 5.85 17.70
C ASP A 129 -18.17 5.62 16.75
N VAL A 130 -18.95 4.55 16.97
CA VAL A 130 -20.22 4.29 16.25
C VAL A 130 -21.19 5.47 16.44
N GLU A 131 -21.31 5.97 17.67
CA GLU A 131 -22.18 7.10 17.98
C GLU A 131 -21.65 8.41 17.38
N ALA A 132 -20.33 8.61 17.36
CA ALA A 132 -19.70 9.76 16.70
C ALA A 132 -19.90 9.72 15.18
N GLU A 133 -19.81 8.53 14.56
CA GLU A 133 -20.06 8.33 13.13
C GLU A 133 -21.52 8.65 12.78
N LYS A 134 -22.49 8.18 13.56
CA LYS A 134 -23.93 8.50 13.37
C LYS A 134 -24.23 10.00 13.46
N LYS A 135 -23.46 10.74 14.25
CA LYS A 135 -23.62 12.19 14.42
C LYS A 135 -22.90 13.00 13.34
N ARG A 136 -22.01 12.38 12.57
CA ARG A 136 -21.21 13.08 11.57
C ARG A 136 -22.04 13.35 10.33
N LYS A 137 -21.98 14.59 9.84
CA LYS A 137 -22.55 14.93 8.54
C LYS A 137 -21.62 14.39 7.45
N VAL A 138 -21.99 13.24 6.92
CA VAL A 138 -21.28 12.52 5.86
C VAL A 138 -21.97 12.80 4.52
N THR A 139 -21.20 13.16 3.50
CA THR A 139 -21.72 13.29 2.12
C THR A 139 -21.67 11.95 1.40
N SER A 140 -22.52 11.80 0.39
CA SER A 140 -22.55 10.60 -0.47
C SER A 140 -22.39 11.05 -1.93
N PRO A 141 -21.63 10.30 -2.76
CA PRO A 141 -20.91 9.06 -2.43
C PRO A 141 -19.60 9.30 -1.68
N GLY A 142 -19.08 8.24 -1.07
CA GLY A 142 -17.68 8.15 -0.63
C GLY A 142 -16.78 7.57 -1.72
N PHE A 143 -15.46 7.64 -1.53
CA PHE A 143 -14.47 7.12 -2.48
C PHE A 143 -13.59 6.04 -1.86
N SER A 144 -13.46 4.91 -2.54
CA SER A 144 -12.66 3.76 -2.10
C SER A 144 -11.48 3.52 -3.05
N PHE A 145 -10.27 3.59 -2.52
CA PHE A 145 -9.02 3.43 -3.26
C PHE A 145 -8.44 2.04 -3.06
N SER A 146 -8.11 1.38 -4.18
CA SER A 146 -7.57 0.03 -4.19
C SER A 146 -6.16 -0.09 -3.61
N ALA A 147 -5.76 -1.30 -3.23
CA ALA A 147 -4.34 -1.62 -3.11
C ALA A 147 -3.65 -1.56 -4.49
N ALA A 148 -2.50 -0.89 -4.56
CA ALA A 148 -1.81 -0.62 -5.83
C ALA A 148 -0.27 -0.73 -5.77
N GLY A 149 0.30 -0.99 -4.60
CA GLY A 149 1.76 -0.97 -4.41
C GLY A 149 2.37 0.38 -4.82
N LEU A 150 3.44 0.34 -5.60
CA LEU A 150 4.15 1.53 -6.08
C LEU A 150 3.44 2.26 -7.24
N LEU A 151 2.28 1.79 -7.72
CA LEU A 151 1.40 2.53 -8.65
C LEU A 151 0.63 3.68 -7.96
N PHE A 152 0.95 3.97 -6.70
CA PHE A 152 0.41 5.06 -5.90
C PHE A 152 0.25 6.42 -6.64
N PRO A 153 1.16 6.87 -7.53
CA PRO A 153 0.97 8.10 -8.31
C PRO A 153 -0.34 8.16 -9.09
N TYR A 154 -0.84 7.03 -9.60
CA TYR A 154 -2.13 6.98 -10.27
C TYR A 154 -3.28 7.46 -9.37
N HIS A 155 -3.31 6.97 -8.12
CA HIS A 155 -4.32 7.38 -7.16
C HIS A 155 -4.17 8.85 -6.75
N LEU A 156 -2.95 9.40 -6.74
CA LEU A 156 -2.72 10.83 -6.52
C LEU A 156 -3.35 11.67 -7.64
N GLY A 157 -3.15 11.29 -8.90
CA GLY A 157 -3.73 11.96 -10.06
C GLY A 157 -5.26 11.97 -10.02
N VAL A 158 -5.88 10.80 -9.75
CA VAL A 158 -7.33 10.69 -9.56
C VAL A 158 -7.79 11.63 -8.43
N SER A 159 -7.08 11.65 -7.31
CA SER A 159 -7.44 12.46 -6.15
C SER A 159 -7.33 13.96 -6.43
N GLN A 160 -6.32 14.38 -7.19
CA GLN A 160 -6.15 15.77 -7.62
C GLN A 160 -7.38 16.25 -8.40
N PHE A 161 -7.80 15.48 -9.41
CA PHE A 161 -9.00 15.80 -10.19
C PHE A 161 -10.25 15.89 -9.31
N LEU A 162 -10.48 14.87 -8.47
CA LEU A 162 -11.68 14.79 -7.64
C LEU A 162 -11.77 15.92 -6.60
N LEU A 163 -10.62 16.36 -6.07
CA LEU A 163 -10.54 17.53 -5.17
C LEU A 163 -10.82 18.83 -5.93
N GLU A 164 -10.15 19.06 -7.07
CA GLU A 164 -10.31 20.28 -7.87
C GLU A 164 -11.73 20.49 -8.38
N LYS A 165 -12.40 19.41 -8.76
CA LYS A 165 -13.79 19.46 -9.27
C LYS A 165 -14.84 19.36 -8.16
N GLY A 166 -14.43 19.25 -6.90
CA GLY A 166 -15.34 19.29 -5.74
C GLY A 166 -16.12 18.00 -5.49
N TYR A 167 -15.68 16.86 -6.03
CA TYR A 167 -16.23 15.54 -5.69
C TYR A 167 -15.80 15.10 -4.29
N ILE A 168 -14.54 15.37 -3.93
CA ILE A 168 -14.01 15.12 -2.58
C ILE A 168 -14.01 16.44 -1.81
N LYS A 169 -14.72 16.45 -0.69
CA LYS A 169 -14.84 17.55 0.27
C LYS A 169 -14.42 17.08 1.66
N GLU A 170 -14.40 17.99 2.63
CA GLU A 170 -14.06 17.68 4.03
C GLU A 170 -14.98 16.63 4.67
N THR A 171 -16.24 16.58 4.22
CA THR A 171 -17.27 15.65 4.69
C THR A 171 -17.33 14.34 3.91
N THR A 172 -16.53 14.21 2.84
CA THR A 172 -16.55 13.03 1.97
C THR A 172 -15.80 11.87 2.64
N PRO A 173 -16.46 10.72 2.85
CA PRO A 173 -15.80 9.52 3.37
C PRO A 173 -14.83 8.94 2.36
N LEU A 174 -13.69 8.51 2.87
CA LEU A 174 -12.66 7.84 2.10
C LEU A 174 -12.39 6.47 2.71
N ALA A 175 -12.03 5.50 1.87
CA ALA A 175 -11.53 4.22 2.35
C ALA A 175 -10.38 3.77 1.46
N GLY A 176 -9.39 3.12 2.03
CA GLY A 176 -8.21 2.71 1.30
C GLY A 176 -7.55 1.48 1.86
N SER A 177 -6.91 0.72 0.97
CA SER A 177 -6.02 -0.38 1.33
C SER A 177 -4.64 -0.15 0.74
N SER A 178 -3.57 -0.45 1.48
CA SER A 178 -2.18 -0.32 1.01
C SER A 178 -1.93 1.10 0.45
N ALA A 179 -1.47 1.23 -0.80
CA ALA A 179 -1.36 2.49 -1.52
C ALA A 179 -2.60 3.41 -1.41
N GLY A 180 -3.81 2.85 -1.48
CA GLY A 180 -5.05 3.62 -1.32
C GLY A 180 -5.23 4.20 0.09
N ALA A 181 -4.74 3.51 1.13
CA ALA A 181 -4.76 4.01 2.50
C ALA A 181 -3.81 5.20 2.67
N ILE A 182 -2.64 5.14 2.03
CA ILE A 182 -1.69 6.26 1.98
C ILE A 182 -2.39 7.49 1.36
N VAL A 183 -3.07 7.33 0.21
CA VAL A 183 -3.75 8.44 -0.47
C VAL A 183 -4.83 9.05 0.41
N CYS A 184 -5.60 8.23 1.11
CA CYS A 184 -6.62 8.73 2.05
C CYS A 184 -5.99 9.61 3.14
N ALA A 185 -4.85 9.20 3.70
CA ALA A 185 -4.13 9.99 4.69
C ALA A 185 -3.57 11.30 4.10
N VAL A 186 -3.07 11.28 2.86
CA VAL A 186 -2.64 12.50 2.14
C VAL A 186 -3.82 13.45 1.95
N ILE A 187 -4.97 12.97 1.48
CA ILE A 187 -6.16 13.81 1.30
C ILE A 187 -6.61 14.41 2.64
N ALA A 188 -6.69 13.59 3.70
CA ALA A 188 -7.08 14.05 5.04
C ALA A 188 -6.07 15.03 5.65
N SER A 189 -4.79 14.96 5.27
CA SER A 189 -3.78 15.93 5.71
C SER A 189 -3.99 17.33 5.13
N GLY A 190 -4.70 17.45 3.99
CA GLY A 190 -4.86 18.71 3.26
C GLY A 190 -3.64 19.10 2.42
N SER A 191 -2.64 18.22 2.31
CA SER A 191 -1.48 18.42 1.45
C SER A 191 -1.84 18.33 -0.04
N SER A 192 -1.06 19.01 -0.88
CA SER A 192 -1.17 18.94 -2.35
C SER A 192 -0.80 17.53 -2.85
N MET A 193 -1.54 17.01 -3.84
CA MET A 193 -1.18 15.73 -4.47
C MET A 193 0.14 15.83 -5.23
N GLN A 194 0.51 17.03 -5.70
CA GLN A 194 1.79 17.26 -6.37
C GLN A 194 2.97 17.21 -5.41
N ASP A 195 2.79 17.67 -4.17
CA ASP A 195 3.82 17.51 -3.15
C ASP A 195 3.93 16.03 -2.76
N ALA A 196 2.82 15.34 -2.59
CA ALA A 196 2.81 13.89 -2.36
C ALA A 196 3.50 13.10 -3.51
N LEU A 197 3.36 13.54 -4.76
CA LEU A 197 4.08 12.95 -5.89
C LEU A 197 5.60 13.15 -5.77
N LYS A 198 6.06 14.35 -5.37
CA LYS A 198 7.49 14.59 -5.11
C LYS A 198 8.03 13.68 -4.00
N PHE A 199 7.28 13.52 -2.90
CA PHE A 199 7.66 12.59 -1.84
C PHE A 199 7.69 11.13 -2.31
N THR A 200 6.78 10.76 -3.22
CA THR A 200 6.79 9.44 -3.86
C THR A 200 8.05 9.22 -4.69
N LYS A 201 8.51 10.25 -5.42
CA LYS A 201 9.77 10.19 -6.19
C LYS A 201 10.98 10.04 -5.28
N ILE A 202 11.01 10.73 -4.14
CA ILE A 202 12.08 10.57 -3.13
C ILE A 202 12.12 9.13 -2.60
N LEU A 203 10.95 8.56 -2.26
CA LEU A 203 10.83 7.15 -1.85
C LEU A 203 11.31 6.20 -2.96
N ALA A 204 10.88 6.43 -4.20
CA ALA A 204 11.25 5.62 -5.35
C ALA A 204 12.75 5.70 -5.65
N GLU A 205 13.36 6.89 -5.55
CA GLU A 205 14.79 7.09 -5.73
C GLU A 205 15.61 6.33 -4.68
N ASP A 206 15.25 6.41 -3.39
CA ASP A 206 15.94 5.63 -2.34
C ASP A 206 15.86 4.13 -2.63
N CYS A 207 14.68 3.66 -3.06
CA CYS A 207 14.44 2.28 -3.42
C CYS A 207 15.21 1.82 -4.67
N ARG A 208 15.35 2.67 -5.70
CA ARG A 208 16.15 2.37 -6.90
C ARG A 208 17.64 2.30 -6.58
N ILE A 209 18.15 3.24 -5.80
CA ILE A 209 19.59 3.33 -5.48
C ILE A 209 20.01 2.22 -4.53
N LYS A 210 19.18 1.95 -3.51
CA LYS A 210 19.62 1.14 -2.37
C LYS A 210 18.78 -0.14 -2.16
N GLY A 211 17.83 -0.42 -3.06
CA GLY A 211 16.97 -1.59 -3.07
C GLY A 211 15.69 -1.45 -2.25
N THR A 212 14.63 -2.12 -2.68
CA THR A 212 13.30 -2.15 -2.04
C THR A 212 13.20 -3.17 -0.90
N ALA A 213 13.83 -4.33 -1.07
CA ALA A 213 13.63 -5.49 -0.21
C ALA A 213 13.98 -5.19 1.26
N PHE A 214 13.03 -5.47 2.15
CA PHE A 214 13.18 -5.36 3.61
C PHE A 214 13.40 -3.94 4.15
N ARG A 215 13.28 -2.92 3.30
CA ARG A 215 13.55 -1.53 3.63
C ARG A 215 12.39 -0.60 3.36
N LEU A 216 11.56 -0.92 2.38
CA LEU A 216 10.47 -0.06 1.94
C LEU A 216 9.58 0.39 3.12
N GLY A 217 9.32 -0.48 4.10
CA GLY A 217 8.52 -0.11 5.28
C GLY A 217 9.18 0.94 6.19
N ALA A 218 10.51 0.92 6.33
CA ALA A 218 11.24 1.91 7.13
C ALA A 218 11.32 3.26 6.41
N VAL A 219 11.66 3.25 5.11
CA VAL A 219 11.72 4.48 4.31
C VAL A 219 10.34 5.12 4.21
N LEU A 220 9.28 4.32 4.00
CA LEU A 220 7.90 4.81 3.97
C LEU A 220 7.49 5.43 5.32
N ARG A 221 7.92 4.87 6.45
CA ARG A 221 7.68 5.48 7.77
C ARG A 221 8.31 6.87 7.83
N ASP A 222 9.60 6.98 7.54
CA ASP A 222 10.34 8.24 7.66
C ASP A 222 9.70 9.32 6.78
N VAL A 223 9.35 8.96 5.54
CA VAL A 223 8.67 9.87 4.60
C VAL A 223 7.29 10.30 5.12
N LEU A 224 6.49 9.40 5.68
CA LEU A 224 5.17 9.74 6.22
C LEU A 224 5.27 10.59 7.50
N GLU A 225 6.25 10.34 8.36
CA GLU A 225 6.50 11.11 9.58
C GLU A 225 6.91 12.55 9.26
N GLU A 226 7.72 12.75 8.21
CA GLU A 226 8.12 14.08 7.74
C GLU A 226 6.98 14.80 6.99
N PHE A 227 6.28 14.09 6.11
CA PHE A 227 5.29 14.71 5.22
C PHE A 227 3.97 15.06 5.90
N LEU A 228 3.47 14.19 6.79
CA LEU A 228 2.14 14.39 7.37
C LEU A 228 2.19 15.39 8.54
N PRO A 229 1.21 16.30 8.68
CA PRO A 229 1.14 17.22 9.80
C PRO A 229 0.78 16.50 11.11
N ASP A 230 1.13 17.09 12.26
CA ASP A 230 0.95 16.44 13.57
C ASP A 230 -0.51 16.13 13.93
N ASP A 231 -1.46 16.92 13.42
CA ASP A 231 -2.90 16.76 13.64
C ASP A 231 -3.60 15.84 12.60
N VAL A 232 -2.85 15.18 11.72
CA VAL A 232 -3.40 14.33 10.64
C VAL A 232 -4.36 13.25 11.14
N HIS A 233 -4.08 12.66 12.31
CA HIS A 233 -4.91 11.64 12.93
C HIS A 233 -6.30 12.18 13.31
N ILE A 234 -6.37 13.42 13.79
CA ILE A 234 -7.61 14.12 14.12
C ILE A 234 -8.44 14.37 12.85
N ARG A 235 -7.78 14.83 11.78
CA ARG A 235 -8.42 15.07 10.46
C ARG A 235 -8.92 13.78 9.80
N SER A 236 -8.25 12.66 10.11
CA SER A 236 -8.54 11.33 9.57
C SER A 236 -9.68 10.62 10.29
N ASN A 237 -9.80 10.79 11.61
CA ASN A 237 -10.77 10.09 12.45
C ASN A 237 -12.20 10.23 11.93
N GLY A 238 -12.87 9.10 11.70
CA GLY A 238 -14.24 9.00 11.18
C GLY A 238 -14.44 9.51 9.74
N ARG A 239 -13.38 9.97 9.07
CA ARG A 239 -13.41 10.40 7.66
C ARG A 239 -12.80 9.33 6.75
N ILE A 240 -11.66 8.77 7.15
CA ILE A 240 -10.96 7.75 6.38
C ILE A 240 -11.08 6.38 7.05
N ARG A 241 -11.16 5.33 6.25
CA ARG A 241 -11.08 3.94 6.71
C ARG A 241 -9.87 3.24 6.09
N VAL A 242 -8.99 2.72 6.95
CA VAL A 242 -7.80 1.98 6.54
C VAL A 242 -8.09 0.50 6.68
N ALA A 243 -7.97 -0.25 5.58
CA ALA A 243 -8.12 -1.70 5.59
C ALA A 243 -6.84 -2.41 5.99
N VAL A 244 -6.96 -3.36 6.91
CA VAL A 244 -5.87 -4.23 7.36
C VAL A 244 -6.36 -5.68 7.34
N THR A 245 -5.49 -6.64 7.06
CA THR A 245 -5.84 -8.05 7.19
C THR A 245 -5.27 -8.59 8.50
N GLN A 246 -6.15 -8.98 9.42
CA GLN A 246 -5.77 -9.67 10.65
C GLN A 246 -5.55 -11.16 10.38
N LEU A 247 -4.40 -11.67 10.81
CA LEU A 247 -4.06 -13.08 10.77
C LEU A 247 -4.64 -13.82 11.98
N LEU A 248 -5.67 -14.61 11.72
CA LEU A 248 -6.21 -15.64 12.60
C LEU A 248 -6.15 -16.98 11.86
N TRP A 249 -6.75 -18.04 12.42
CA TRP A 249 -6.93 -19.32 11.69
C TRP A 249 -7.52 -19.12 10.28
N ARG A 250 -8.46 -18.16 10.15
CA ARG A 250 -8.92 -17.63 8.86
C ARG A 250 -8.59 -16.13 8.80
N PRO A 251 -7.90 -15.63 7.77
CA PRO A 251 -7.65 -14.20 7.60
C PRO A 251 -8.97 -13.41 7.60
N LYS A 252 -9.03 -12.33 8.39
CA LYS A 252 -10.20 -11.45 8.49
C LYS A 252 -9.82 -10.01 8.15
N GLY A 253 -10.71 -9.32 7.44
CA GLY A 253 -10.56 -7.90 7.17
C GLY A 253 -10.92 -7.08 8.41
N LEU A 254 -10.06 -6.11 8.73
CA LEU A 254 -10.20 -5.14 9.80
C LEU A 254 -10.26 -3.74 9.18
N LEU A 255 -11.27 -2.95 9.53
CA LEU A 255 -11.37 -1.55 9.14
C LEU A 255 -11.06 -0.67 10.34
N VAL A 256 -10.02 0.15 10.20
CA VAL A 256 -9.56 1.10 11.21
C VAL A 256 -9.96 2.50 10.76
N ASP A 257 -10.77 3.18 11.55
CA ASP A 257 -11.31 4.51 11.24
C ASP A 257 -11.12 5.52 12.38
N GLN A 258 -10.47 5.10 13.46
CA GLN A 258 -10.08 5.91 14.60
C GLN A 258 -8.61 5.69 14.90
N PHE A 259 -7.91 6.78 15.17
CA PHE A 259 -6.48 6.90 15.33
C PHE A 259 -6.21 7.77 16.56
N ASP A 260 -5.48 7.22 17.53
CA ASP A 260 -5.23 7.90 18.80
C ASP A 260 -4.08 8.92 18.71
N SER A 261 -3.22 8.81 17.67
CA SER A 261 -2.10 9.73 17.40
C SER A 261 -1.67 9.70 15.94
N LYS A 262 -0.81 10.64 15.52
CA LYS A 262 -0.14 10.60 14.20
C LYS A 262 0.61 9.29 14.00
N GLU A 263 1.32 8.83 15.02
CA GLU A 263 2.05 7.56 14.98
C GLU A 263 1.12 6.36 14.79
N ASP A 264 -0.04 6.35 15.47
CA ASP A 264 -1.03 5.27 15.35
C ASP A 264 -1.65 5.23 13.94
N LEU A 265 -1.94 6.40 13.33
CA LEU A 265 -2.34 6.47 11.91
C LEU A 265 -1.25 5.93 10.98
N ILE A 266 0.00 6.37 11.16
CA ILE A 266 1.13 5.89 10.34
C ILE A 266 1.30 4.37 10.50
N ASN A 267 1.19 3.85 11.72
CA ASN A 267 1.23 2.42 12.00
C ASN A 267 0.10 1.66 11.29
N ALA A 268 -1.12 2.21 11.26
CA ALA A 268 -2.24 1.61 10.54
C ALA A 268 -1.99 1.57 9.02
N VAL A 269 -1.50 2.68 8.43
CA VAL A 269 -1.20 2.77 6.99
C VAL A 269 -0.03 1.86 6.59
N LEU A 270 1.03 1.80 7.41
CA LEU A 270 2.16 0.90 7.18
C LEU A 270 1.73 -0.57 7.28
N THR A 271 0.86 -0.90 8.25
CA THR A 271 0.29 -2.24 8.39
C THR A 271 -0.59 -2.59 7.20
N SER A 272 -1.41 -1.63 6.74
CA SER A 272 -2.24 -1.75 5.54
C SER A 272 -1.43 -2.00 4.27
N SER A 273 -0.17 -1.56 4.25
CA SER A 273 0.78 -1.75 3.15
C SER A 273 1.75 -2.93 3.36
N PHE A 274 1.63 -3.71 4.45
CA PHE A 274 2.61 -4.73 4.84
C PHE A 274 2.48 -6.01 4.02
N ILE A 275 3.10 -6.06 2.85
CA ILE A 275 3.19 -7.27 2.03
C ILE A 275 4.31 -8.17 2.60
N PRO A 276 3.99 -9.38 3.10
CA PRO A 276 4.99 -10.30 3.68
C PRO A 276 6.12 -10.59 2.70
N GLY A 277 7.37 -10.61 3.17
CA GLY A 277 8.55 -10.90 2.34
C GLY A 277 8.95 -9.79 1.35
N TYR A 278 8.11 -8.76 1.15
CA TYR A 278 8.42 -7.59 0.32
C TYR A 278 8.81 -6.39 1.18
N LEU A 279 7.92 -5.89 2.06
CA LEU A 279 8.22 -4.73 2.93
C LEU A 279 9.22 -5.05 4.04
N ALA A 280 9.17 -6.26 4.58
CA ALA A 280 10.03 -6.73 5.66
C ALA A 280 10.22 -8.26 5.57
N PRO A 281 11.29 -8.82 6.15
CA PRO A 281 11.54 -10.25 6.12
C PRO A 281 10.59 -11.03 7.03
N ARG A 282 9.80 -10.31 7.85
CA ARG A 282 8.83 -10.89 8.77
C ARG A 282 7.56 -11.28 8.00
N PRO A 283 6.91 -12.39 8.37
CA PRO A 283 5.68 -12.85 7.71
C PRO A 283 4.44 -12.00 8.07
N ALA A 284 4.52 -11.21 9.15
CA ALA A 284 3.46 -10.35 9.65
C ALA A 284 4.05 -9.21 10.49
N THR A 285 3.22 -8.22 10.79
CA THR A 285 3.53 -7.14 11.74
C THR A 285 2.51 -7.11 12.87
N LEU A 286 2.85 -6.49 14.00
CA LEU A 286 1.92 -6.25 15.10
C LEU A 286 1.29 -4.87 14.95
N PHE A 287 -0.03 -4.82 14.94
CA PHE A 287 -0.82 -3.60 15.00
C PHE A 287 -1.88 -3.74 16.10
N ARG A 288 -1.86 -2.85 17.09
CA ARG A 288 -2.76 -2.90 18.27
C ARG A 288 -2.88 -4.30 18.90
N ASN A 289 -1.74 -4.94 19.13
CA ASN A 289 -1.61 -6.31 19.67
C ASN A 289 -2.25 -7.43 18.82
N ARG A 290 -2.46 -7.19 17.52
CA ARG A 290 -2.94 -8.18 16.55
C ARG A 290 -1.86 -8.43 15.51
N LEU A 291 -1.68 -9.69 15.12
CA LEU A 291 -0.84 -10.03 13.97
C LEU A 291 -1.60 -9.68 12.69
N CYS A 292 -0.98 -8.84 11.86
CA CYS A 292 -1.60 -8.24 10.70
C CYS A 292 -0.65 -8.23 9.49
N ILE A 293 -1.25 -8.13 8.30
CA ILE A 293 -0.59 -7.95 7.00
C ILE A 293 -1.40 -6.96 6.14
N ASP A 294 -0.91 -6.70 4.93
CA ASP A 294 -1.52 -5.79 3.95
C ASP A 294 -3.01 -6.07 3.75
N GLY A 295 -3.82 -5.02 3.84
CA GLY A 295 -5.27 -5.09 3.78
C GLY A 295 -5.82 -5.57 2.45
N GLY A 296 -5.00 -5.48 1.39
CA GLY A 296 -5.36 -5.82 0.03
C GLY A 296 -5.62 -7.31 -0.15
N LEU A 297 -5.17 -8.15 0.79
CA LEU A 297 -5.47 -9.57 0.81
C LEU A 297 -6.97 -9.84 1.03
N THR A 298 -7.58 -9.15 2.00
CA THR A 298 -9.00 -9.37 2.34
C THR A 298 -9.93 -8.31 1.77
N LEU A 299 -9.49 -7.05 1.72
CA LEU A 299 -10.30 -5.89 1.38
C LEU A 299 -9.54 -5.03 0.37
N PHE A 300 -9.40 -5.53 -0.86
CA PHE A 300 -8.69 -4.84 -1.94
C PHE A 300 -9.22 -3.43 -2.20
N MET A 301 -10.53 -3.22 -2.09
CA MET A 301 -11.20 -1.91 -2.11
C MET A 301 -12.22 -1.87 -0.97
N PRO A 302 -11.86 -1.32 0.20
CA PRO A 302 -12.73 -1.36 1.37
C PRO A 302 -13.99 -0.47 1.24
N PRO A 303 -15.08 -0.78 1.95
CA PRO A 303 -16.29 0.04 1.94
C PRO A 303 -16.09 1.36 2.71
N THR A 304 -16.73 2.44 2.22
CA THR A 304 -16.76 3.75 2.89
C THR A 304 -17.96 3.86 3.83
N SER A 305 -18.01 4.93 4.66
CA SER A 305 -19.15 5.18 5.56
C SER A 305 -20.36 5.78 4.84
N ALA A 306 -20.22 6.15 3.57
CA ALA A 306 -21.32 6.67 2.76
C ALA A 306 -22.27 5.56 2.29
N SER A 307 -23.50 5.96 1.95
CA SER A 307 -24.53 5.05 1.39
C SER A 307 -24.16 4.52 0.00
N ALA A 308 -23.41 5.29 -0.77
CA ALA A 308 -22.85 4.88 -2.06
C ALA A 308 -21.33 5.05 -2.04
N THR A 309 -20.61 4.20 -2.78
CA THR A 309 -19.16 4.25 -2.88
C THR A 309 -18.71 4.16 -4.33
N VAL A 310 -17.94 5.14 -4.78
CA VAL A 310 -17.20 5.09 -6.05
C VAL A 310 -15.88 4.37 -5.78
N ARG A 311 -15.64 3.27 -6.49
CA ARG A 311 -14.39 2.49 -6.37
C ARG A 311 -13.38 2.93 -7.41
N ILE A 312 -12.14 3.09 -6.97
CA ILE A 312 -11.01 3.57 -7.77
C ILE A 312 -9.94 2.48 -7.78
N CYS A 313 -9.55 2.04 -8.98
CA CYS A 313 -8.58 0.97 -9.17
C CYS A 313 -7.42 1.43 -10.05
N ALA A 314 -6.17 1.29 -9.58
CA ALA A 314 -4.99 1.64 -10.37
C ALA A 314 -4.64 0.62 -11.47
N PHE A 315 -5.32 -0.53 -11.47
CA PHE A 315 -5.19 -1.55 -12.50
C PHE A 315 -6.42 -1.55 -13.42
N PRO A 316 -6.29 -2.00 -14.68
CA PRO A 316 -7.43 -2.25 -15.57
C PRO A 316 -8.40 -3.26 -14.90
N ALA A 317 -9.52 -2.76 -14.41
CA ALA A 317 -10.49 -3.50 -13.61
C ALA A 317 -11.08 -4.69 -14.39
N SER A 318 -11.41 -4.45 -15.66
CA SER A 318 -11.91 -5.41 -16.63
C SER A 318 -10.99 -6.64 -16.74
N ARG A 319 -9.66 -6.41 -16.79
CA ARG A 319 -8.66 -7.47 -16.91
C ARG A 319 -8.47 -8.27 -15.62
N LEU A 320 -8.76 -7.66 -14.47
CA LEU A 320 -8.77 -8.34 -13.18
C LEU A 320 -10.11 -9.05 -12.89
N GLY A 321 -11.13 -8.87 -13.75
CA GLY A 321 -12.47 -9.40 -13.54
C GLY A 321 -13.23 -8.68 -12.41
N LEU A 322 -12.87 -7.43 -12.15
CA LEU A 322 -13.50 -6.58 -11.14
C LEU A 322 -14.70 -5.87 -11.76
N THR A 323 -15.83 -5.87 -11.06
CA THR A 323 -17.05 -5.17 -11.48
C THR A 323 -17.36 -4.03 -10.52
N GLY A 324 -18.16 -3.05 -10.97
CA GLY A 324 -18.57 -1.91 -10.14
C GLY A 324 -17.40 -1.00 -9.74
N ILE A 325 -16.42 -0.85 -10.65
CA ILE A 325 -15.32 0.12 -10.54
C ILE A 325 -15.73 1.37 -11.30
N GLY A 326 -15.63 2.53 -10.64
CA GLY A 326 -15.96 3.81 -11.25
C GLY A 326 -14.79 4.36 -12.06
N ILE A 327 -13.62 4.47 -11.43
CA ILE A 327 -12.42 5.08 -12.04
C ILE A 327 -11.31 4.03 -12.11
N SER A 328 -10.80 3.79 -13.32
CA SER A 328 -9.65 2.92 -13.57
C SER A 328 -9.05 3.18 -14.95
N PRO A 329 -7.90 2.58 -15.30
CA PRO A 329 -7.34 2.66 -16.64
C PRO A 329 -8.27 2.18 -17.77
N ASP A 330 -9.37 1.49 -17.46
CA ASP A 330 -10.38 1.13 -18.45
C ASP A 330 -11.19 2.35 -18.96
N CYS A 331 -11.19 3.47 -18.22
CA CYS A 331 -11.89 4.69 -18.62
C CYS A 331 -11.30 5.30 -19.90
N ASN A 332 -9.98 5.23 -20.08
CA ASN A 332 -9.30 5.71 -21.28
C ASN A 332 -8.24 4.68 -21.72
N PRO A 333 -8.59 3.63 -22.48
CA PRO A 333 -7.72 2.48 -22.72
C PRO A 333 -6.55 2.72 -23.70
N ALA A 334 -6.44 3.89 -24.30
CA ALA A 334 -5.37 4.21 -25.25
C ALA A 334 -4.00 4.31 -24.55
N ASP A 335 -2.95 3.84 -25.24
CA ASP A 335 -1.54 3.92 -24.83
C ASP A 335 -1.22 3.43 -23.41
N ARG A 336 -1.95 2.40 -22.95
CA ARG A 336 -1.77 1.85 -21.60
C ARG A 336 -0.68 0.81 -21.51
N ALA A 337 0.05 0.86 -20.40
CA ALA A 337 1.00 -0.16 -20.00
C ALA A 337 0.36 -1.56 -19.96
N SER A 338 1.14 -2.56 -20.36
CA SER A 338 0.71 -3.95 -20.28
C SER A 338 0.51 -4.37 -18.81
N PRO A 339 -0.33 -5.40 -18.52
CA PRO A 339 -0.50 -5.88 -17.15
C PRO A 339 0.82 -6.28 -16.51
N ARG A 340 1.74 -6.87 -17.29
CA ARG A 340 3.07 -7.25 -16.82
C ARG A 340 3.89 -6.03 -16.39
N GLN A 341 3.86 -4.94 -17.15
CA GLN A 341 4.52 -3.68 -16.78
C GLN A 341 3.89 -3.08 -15.52
N LEU A 342 2.57 -3.02 -15.43
CA LEU A 342 1.88 -2.51 -14.24
C LEU A 342 2.19 -3.34 -12.99
N PHE A 343 2.21 -4.67 -13.10
CA PHE A 343 2.62 -5.54 -11.98
C PHE A 343 4.08 -5.33 -11.59
N SER A 344 4.97 -5.14 -12.58
CA SER A 344 6.37 -4.80 -12.32
C SER A 344 6.48 -3.48 -11.56
N TRP A 345 5.82 -2.42 -12.04
CA TRP A 345 5.83 -1.10 -11.42
C TRP A 345 5.07 -1.04 -10.10
N ALA A 346 4.18 -1.99 -9.80
CA ALA A 346 3.56 -2.11 -8.49
C ALA A 346 4.53 -2.67 -7.43
N LEU A 347 5.54 -3.45 -7.85
CA LEU A 347 6.50 -4.15 -6.98
C LEU A 347 7.91 -3.58 -7.04
N GLU A 348 8.23 -2.77 -8.04
CA GLU A 348 9.53 -2.14 -8.18
C GLU A 348 9.35 -0.68 -8.60
N PRO A 349 10.17 0.24 -8.05
CA PRO A 349 10.04 1.66 -8.35
C PRO A 349 10.33 1.92 -9.82
N ALA A 350 9.34 2.46 -10.53
CA ALA A 350 9.52 2.94 -11.89
C ALA A 350 10.38 4.22 -11.92
N ASP A 351 10.82 4.62 -13.10
CA ASP A 351 11.52 5.89 -13.31
C ASP A 351 10.57 7.07 -13.09
N ASP A 352 11.12 8.24 -12.72
CA ASP A 352 10.32 9.41 -12.34
C ASP A 352 9.35 9.87 -13.44
N HIS A 353 9.75 9.78 -14.71
CA HIS A 353 8.87 10.11 -15.84
C HIS A 353 7.66 9.18 -15.95
N ILE A 354 7.80 7.90 -15.57
CA ILE A 354 6.69 6.95 -15.49
C ILE A 354 5.79 7.30 -14.31
N LEU A 355 6.34 7.73 -13.18
CA LEU A 355 5.55 8.17 -12.03
C LEU A 355 4.72 9.43 -12.37
N ASP A 356 5.30 10.36 -13.14
CA ASP A 356 4.59 11.52 -13.69
C ASP A 356 3.48 11.09 -14.64
N GLU A 357 3.78 10.18 -15.58
CA GLU A 357 2.78 9.65 -16.50
C GLU A 357 1.63 8.96 -15.77
N LEU A 358 1.91 8.13 -14.76
CA LEU A 358 0.88 7.48 -13.95
C LEU A 358 -0.03 8.50 -13.25
N PHE A 359 0.54 9.60 -12.74
CA PHE A 359 -0.23 10.70 -12.16
C PHE A 359 -1.17 11.31 -13.20
N GLU A 360 -0.65 11.70 -14.37
CA GLU A 360 -1.46 12.29 -15.44
C GLU A 360 -2.56 11.35 -15.93
N LEU A 361 -2.25 10.06 -16.11
CA LEU A 361 -3.22 9.04 -16.49
C LEU A 361 -4.36 8.92 -15.47
N GLY A 362 -4.05 8.96 -14.17
CA GLY A 362 -5.07 8.96 -13.11
C GLY A 362 -5.96 10.19 -13.16
N TYR A 363 -5.39 11.37 -13.40
CA TYR A 363 -6.14 12.60 -13.55
C TYR A 363 -7.10 12.54 -14.76
N LEU A 364 -6.61 12.06 -15.91
CA LEU A 364 -7.40 11.94 -17.14
C LEU A 364 -8.53 10.92 -17.01
N ASP A 365 -8.28 9.76 -16.37
CA ASP A 365 -9.30 8.72 -16.16
C ASP A 365 -10.43 9.22 -15.27
N ALA A 366 -10.11 9.98 -14.22
CA ALA A 366 -11.11 10.63 -13.39
C ALA A 366 -11.93 11.66 -14.18
N GLY A 367 -11.29 12.36 -15.12
CA GLY A 367 -11.95 13.25 -16.07
C GLY A 367 -12.99 12.55 -16.94
N VAL A 368 -12.62 11.45 -17.58
CA VAL A 368 -13.54 10.66 -18.42
C VAL A 368 -14.70 10.11 -17.60
N TRP A 369 -14.44 9.62 -16.38
CA TRP A 369 -15.50 9.21 -15.48
C TRP A 369 -16.46 10.37 -15.18
N ALA A 370 -15.93 11.55 -14.85
CA ALA A 370 -16.71 12.74 -14.48
C ALA A 370 -17.60 13.28 -15.61
N GLU A 371 -17.25 13.09 -16.88
CA GLU A 371 -18.12 13.47 -18.02
C GLU A 371 -19.48 12.76 -17.98
N GLN A 372 -19.49 11.52 -17.52
CA GLN A 372 -20.71 10.71 -17.37
C GLN A 372 -21.36 10.87 -15.99
N ASN A 373 -20.66 11.56 -15.08
CA ASN A 373 -20.94 11.60 -13.65
C ASN A 373 -20.80 13.04 -13.12
N PRO A 374 -21.60 14.03 -13.59
CA PRO A 374 -21.46 15.42 -13.18
C PRO A 374 -21.48 15.62 -11.66
N VAL A 375 -20.70 16.57 -11.16
CA VAL A 375 -20.55 16.75 -9.70
C VAL A 375 -21.87 17.11 -9.04
N GLU A 376 -22.73 17.88 -9.70
CA GLU A 376 -24.03 18.31 -9.18
C GLU A 376 -25.04 17.14 -9.06
N SER A 377 -24.87 16.08 -9.85
CA SER A 377 -25.76 14.91 -9.80
C SER A 377 -25.32 13.87 -8.77
N ILE A 378 -24.05 13.92 -8.34
CA ILE A 378 -23.44 12.88 -7.50
C ILE A 378 -23.09 13.39 -6.12
N ALA A 379 -22.49 14.58 -5.99
CA ALA A 379 -22.04 15.09 -4.70
C ALA A 379 -23.17 15.82 -3.95
N SER A 380 -23.96 15.04 -3.20
CA SER A 380 -25.02 15.54 -2.30
C SER A 380 -24.52 15.93 -0.91
#